data_AF-A0A6L7NGP9-F1
#
_entry.id   AF-A0A6L7NGP9-F1
#
_cell.length_a   1.000
_cell.length_b   1.000
_cell.length_c   1.000
_cell.angle_alpha   90.00
_cell.angle_beta   90.00
_cell.angle_gamma   90.00
#
_symmetry.space_group_name_H-M   'P 1'
#
loop_
_entity.id
_entity.type
_entity.pdbx_description
1 polymer ?
#
loop_
_entity_poly.entity_id
_entity_poly.type
_entity_poly.pdbx_seq_one_letter_code
_entity_poly.pdbx_strand_id
1 'polypeptide(L)'
;MPTHEESEAFLSDVRRLTPAQRNRFLTALGRFIDDLLAMEAGERRWFRPGLRVKGVQGVPGLFEMRWAPDGRATFFLGAPRVSGLRHVKWERCGDHSIL
;
A
#
# COMPACT_ATOMS: atom_id res chain seq x y z
N MET A 1 -1.65 15.38 -1.43
CA MET A 1 -1.02 14.05 -1.51
C MET A 1 -1.01 13.48 -0.09
N PRO A 2 -1.46 12.23 0.14
CA PRO A 2 -1.47 11.62 1.47
C PRO A 2 -0.06 11.61 2.06
N THR A 3 0.03 11.73 3.39
CA THR A 3 1.33 11.61 4.06
C THR A 3 1.75 10.15 4.10
N HIS A 4 3.04 9.87 3.88
CA HIS A 4 3.56 8.51 3.94
C HIS A 4 4.90 8.42 4.65
N GLU A 5 5.15 7.24 5.22
CA GLU A 5 6.43 6.82 5.80
C GLU A 5 6.81 5.48 5.18
N GLU A 6 8.12 5.24 5.02
CA GLU A 6 8.66 4.02 4.44
C GLU A 6 9.63 3.42 5.45
N SER A 7 9.39 2.17 5.86
CA SER A 7 10.37 1.45 6.68
C SER A 7 11.62 1.12 5.86
N GLU A 8 12.75 0.94 6.55
CA GLU A 8 14.00 0.50 5.91
C GLU A 8 13.84 -0.86 5.20
N ALA A 9 13.02 -1.73 5.79
CA ALA A 9 12.68 -3.03 5.23
C ALA A 9 11.94 -2.89 3.89
N PHE A 10 10.90 -2.06 3.84
CA PHE A 10 10.18 -1.75 2.61
C PHE A 10 11.12 -1.20 1.52
N LEU A 11 11.97 -0.23 1.87
CA LEU A 11 12.94 0.34 0.93
C LEU A 11 13.92 -0.72 0.40
N SER A 12 14.37 -1.63 1.26
CA SER A 12 15.22 -2.76 0.89
C SER A 12 14.51 -3.70 -0.08
N ASP A 13 13.24 -4.02 0.18
CA ASP A 13 12.47 -4.93 -0.67
C ASP A 13 12.20 -4.31 -2.04
N VAL A 14 11.80 -3.03 -2.09
CA VAL A 14 11.56 -2.30 -3.34
C VAL A 14 12.82 -2.25 -4.21
N ARG A 15 14.02 -2.16 -3.61
CA ARG A 15 15.30 -2.20 -4.34
C ARG A 15 15.59 -3.57 -4.97
N ARG A 16 15.02 -4.66 -4.43
CA ARG A 16 15.22 -6.03 -4.96
C ARG A 16 14.25 -6.38 -6.09
N LEU A 17 13.21 -5.58 -6.30
CA LEU A 17 12.27 -5.81 -7.40
C LEU A 17 12.97 -5.68 -8.76
N THR A 18 12.71 -6.63 -9.64
CA THR A 18 13.07 -6.51 -11.05
C THR A 18 12.39 -5.29 -11.67
N PRO A 19 12.90 -4.73 -12.78
CA PRO A 19 12.26 -3.60 -13.46
C PRO A 19 10.78 -3.86 -13.81
N ALA A 20 10.45 -5.08 -14.25
CA ALA A 20 9.09 -5.47 -14.58
C ALA A 20 8.17 -5.52 -13.33
N GLN A 21 8.67 -6.04 -12.21
CA GLN A 21 7.94 -6.03 -10.94
C GLN A 21 7.73 -4.59 -10.44
N ARG A 22 8.76 -3.74 -10.52
CA ARG A 22 8.68 -2.34 -10.14
C ARG A 22 7.63 -1.59 -10.93
N ASN A 23 7.54 -1.80 -12.25
CA ASN A 23 6.51 -1.18 -13.08
C ASN A 23 5.09 -1.62 -12.69
N ARG A 24 4.89 -2.91 -12.38
CA ARG A 24 3.61 -3.41 -11.87
C ARG A 24 3.26 -2.81 -10.51
N PHE A 25 4.25 -2.72 -9.62
CA PHE A 25 4.09 -2.09 -8.31
C PHE A 25 3.71 -0.62 -8.43
N LEU A 26 4.42 0.16 -9.25
CA LEU A 26 4.12 1.58 -9.48
C LEU A 26 2.72 1.79 -10.08
N THR A 27 2.30 0.90 -10.99
CA THR A 27 0.93 0.94 -11.55
C THR A 27 -0.12 0.71 -10.47
N ALA A 28 0.09 -0.27 -9.58
CA ALA A 28 -0.81 -0.52 -8.47
C ALA A 28 -0.78 0.62 -7.44
N LEU A 29 0.40 1.20 -7.18
CA LEU A 29 0.58 2.34 -6.28
C LEU A 29 -0.17 3.57 -6.77
N GLY A 30 -0.18 3.85 -8.08
CA GLY A 30 -1.00 4.93 -8.65
C GLY A 30 -2.48 4.73 -8.35
N ARG A 31 -3.01 3.52 -8.59
CA ARG A 31 -4.41 3.17 -8.28
C ARG A 31 -4.73 3.26 -6.79
N PHE A 32 -3.76 2.92 -5.95
CA PHE A 32 -3.86 3.02 -4.50
C PHE A 32 -3.95 4.48 -4.04
N ILE A 33 -3.11 5.36 -4.60
CA ILE A 33 -3.13 6.79 -4.32
C ILE A 33 -4.45 7.43 -4.80
N ASP A 34 -4.92 7.08 -6.00
CA ASP A 34 -6.21 7.55 -6.52
C ASP A 34 -7.36 7.19 -5.56
N ASP A 35 -7.38 5.94 -5.08
CA ASP A 35 -8.41 5.48 -4.16
C ASP A 35 -8.31 6.19 -2.80
N LEU A 36 -7.10 6.44 -2.30
CA LEU A 36 -6.90 7.22 -1.07
C LEU A 36 -7.46 8.64 -1.21
N LEU A 37 -7.12 9.34 -2.29
CA LEU A 37 -7.60 10.69 -2.56
C LEU A 37 -9.14 10.72 -2.67
N ALA A 38 -9.73 9.79 -3.42
CA ALA A 38 -11.18 9.66 -3.52
C ALA A 38 -11.83 9.37 -2.15
N MET A 39 -11.16 8.60 -1.29
CA MET A 39 -11.65 8.34 0.06
C MET A 39 -11.46 9.52 1.02
N GLU A 40 -10.54 10.45 0.76
CA GLU A 40 -10.39 11.71 1.50
C GLU A 40 -11.44 12.74 1.06
N ALA A 41 -11.77 12.76 -0.23
CA ALA A 41 -12.88 13.55 -0.79
C ALA A 41 -14.29 13.02 -0.44
N GLY A 42 -14.38 11.85 0.20
CA GLY A 42 -15.66 11.21 0.55
C GLY A 42 -16.38 10.51 -0.61
N GLU A 43 -15.76 10.46 -1.79
CA GLU A 43 -16.30 9.83 -3.00
C GLU A 43 -16.22 8.31 -2.97
N ARG A 44 -15.34 7.77 -2.12
CA ARG A 44 -15.09 6.34 -1.99
C ARG A 44 -14.99 5.93 -0.52
N ARG A 45 -15.53 4.76 -0.19
CA ARG A 45 -15.43 4.22 1.18
C ARG A 45 -14.23 3.30 1.40
N TRP A 46 -13.75 2.64 0.34
CA TRP A 46 -12.66 1.68 0.43
C TRP A 46 -11.95 1.48 -0.92
N PHE A 47 -10.75 0.91 -0.89
CA PHE A 47 -9.96 0.59 -2.09
C PHE A 47 -10.72 -0.27 -3.09
N ARG A 48 -10.40 -0.08 -4.38
CA ARG A 48 -10.98 -0.87 -5.46
C ARG A 48 -10.69 -2.36 -5.28
N PRO A 49 -11.62 -3.25 -5.68
CA PRO A 49 -11.44 -4.70 -5.49
C PRO A 49 -10.14 -5.23 -6.10
N GLY A 50 -9.68 -4.67 -7.22
CA GLY A 50 -8.46 -5.09 -7.93
C GLY A 50 -7.19 -5.06 -7.08
N LEU A 51 -7.10 -4.18 -6.07
CA LEU A 51 -5.97 -4.11 -5.14
C LEU A 51 -6.05 -5.15 -4.01
N ARG A 52 -7.22 -5.80 -3.84
CA ARG A 52 -7.46 -6.83 -2.81
C ARG A 52 -6.99 -6.40 -1.42
N VAL A 53 -7.20 -5.13 -1.06
CA VAL A 53 -6.78 -4.58 0.23
C VAL A 53 -7.56 -5.25 1.36
N LYS A 54 -6.84 -5.89 2.29
CA LYS A 54 -7.40 -6.59 3.44
C LYS A 54 -6.52 -6.41 4.68
N GLY A 55 -7.11 -6.52 5.86
CA GLY A 55 -6.34 -6.56 7.11
C GLY A 55 -5.51 -7.84 7.21
N VAL A 56 -4.31 -7.74 7.75
CA VAL A 56 -3.46 -8.88 8.10
C VAL A 56 -3.91 -9.43 9.46
N GLN A 57 -4.15 -10.73 9.54
CA GLN A 57 -4.58 -11.36 10.78
C GLN A 57 -3.44 -11.35 11.81
N GLY A 58 -3.76 -11.05 13.07
CA GLY A 58 -2.80 -11.03 14.18
C GLY A 58 -2.02 -9.72 14.34
N VAL A 59 -2.13 -8.77 13.40
CA VAL A 59 -1.49 -7.45 13.50
C VAL A 59 -2.52 -6.34 13.24
N PRO A 60 -3.18 -5.80 14.28
CA PRO A 60 -4.19 -4.75 14.14
C PRO A 60 -3.65 -3.53 13.39
N GLY A 61 -4.44 -3.02 12.43
CA GLY A 61 -4.09 -1.84 11.64
C GLY A 61 -3.11 -2.10 10.49
N LEU A 62 -2.54 -3.30 10.39
CA LEU A 62 -1.73 -3.71 9.25
C LEU A 62 -2.63 -4.22 8.13
N PHE A 63 -2.43 -3.71 6.94
CA PHE A 63 -3.12 -4.10 5.72
C PHE A 63 -2.13 -4.69 4.72
N GLU A 64 -2.65 -5.56 3.86
CA GLU A 64 -1.96 -6.08 2.68
C GLU A 64 -2.71 -5.62 1.43
N MET A 65 -1.99 -5.22 0.40
CA MET A 65 -2.50 -5.07 -0.96
C MET A 65 -1.78 -5.99 -1.95
N ARG A 66 -2.49 -6.34 -3.03
CA ARG A 66 -1.97 -7.08 -4.17
C ARG A 66 -1.63 -6.11 -5.32
N TRP A 67 -0.40 -6.17 -5.82
CA TRP A 67 0.05 -5.40 -6.99
C TRP A 67 0.41 -6.25 -8.22
N ALA A 68 0.53 -7.57 -8.04
CA ALA A 68 0.68 -8.58 -9.10
C ALA A 68 0.09 -9.93 -8.59
N PRO A 69 -0.06 -10.98 -9.43
CA PRO A 69 -0.55 -12.27 -8.96
C PRO A 69 0.21 -12.79 -7.72
N ASP A 70 1.53 -12.69 -7.77
CA ASP A 70 2.50 -13.04 -6.72
C ASP A 70 2.88 -11.84 -5.83
N GLY A 71 2.78 -10.60 -6.34
CA GLY A 71 3.16 -9.39 -5.63
C GLY A 71 2.21 -8.94 -4.51
N ARG A 72 2.77 -8.64 -3.34
CA ARG A 72 2.14 -8.05 -2.15
C ARG A 72 2.91 -6.86 -1.62
N ALA A 73 2.21 -5.95 -0.96
CA ALA A 73 2.80 -4.91 -0.14
C ALA A 73 1.97 -4.75 1.13
N THR A 74 2.64 -4.54 2.26
CA THR A 74 1.98 -4.33 3.55
C THR A 74 2.21 -2.91 4.04
N PHE A 75 1.18 -2.36 4.68
CA PHE A 75 1.19 -0.99 5.18
C PHE A 75 0.20 -0.80 6.32
N PHE A 76 0.48 0.15 7.20
CA PHE A 76 -0.50 0.65 8.16
C PHE A 76 -1.30 1.80 7.56
N LEU A 77 -2.60 1.82 7.85
CA LEU A 77 -3.45 3.00 7.66
C LEU A 77 -3.67 3.67 9.01
N GLY A 78 -3.04 4.82 9.20
CA GLY A 78 -3.18 5.63 10.39
C GLY A 78 -4.30 6.66 10.28
N ALA A 79 -4.72 7.18 11.44
CA ALA A 79 -5.50 8.39 11.52
C ALA A 79 -4.78 9.55 10.81
N PRO A 80 -5.51 10.54 10.28
CA PRO A 80 -4.88 11.65 9.59
C PRO A 80 -3.85 12.40 10.45
N ARG A 81 -2.59 12.46 10.01
CA ARG A 81 -1.54 13.27 10.70
C ARG A 81 -1.65 14.76 10.39
N VAL A 82 -2.26 15.08 9.25
CA VAL A 82 -2.73 16.41 8.85
C VAL A 82 -4.24 16.31 8.72
N SER A 83 -5.00 17.30 9.17
CA SER A 83 -6.47 17.28 9.13
C SER A 83 -6.98 16.81 7.76
N GLY A 84 -7.71 15.69 7.75
CA GLY A 84 -8.31 15.11 6.54
C GLY A 84 -7.43 14.19 5.69
N LEU A 85 -6.11 14.13 5.88
CA LEU A 85 -5.20 13.30 5.07
C LEU A 85 -4.80 12.00 5.76
N ARG A 86 -5.25 10.84 5.26
CA ARG A 86 -4.86 9.53 5.82
C ARG A 86 -3.34 9.35 5.74
N HIS A 87 -2.76 8.75 6.78
CA HIS A 87 -1.33 8.47 6.83
C HIS A 87 -1.05 7.01 6.48
N VAL A 88 -0.12 6.77 5.55
CA VAL A 88 0.28 5.43 5.11
C VAL A 88 1.70 5.13 5.58
N LYS A 89 1.91 4.05 6.33
CA LYS A 89 3.25 3.59 6.71
C LYS A 89 3.56 2.27 6.04
N TRP A 90 4.51 2.25 5.11
CA TRP A 90 4.88 1.05 4.35
C TRP A 90 5.86 0.15 5.12
N GLU A 91 5.55 -1.14 5.21
CA GLU A 91 6.31 -2.11 6.01
C GLU A 91 7.10 -3.10 5.14
N ARG A 92 6.46 -3.76 4.15
CA ARG A 92 7.10 -4.76 3.27
C ARG A 92 6.58 -4.66 1.84
N CYS A 93 7.38 -5.06 0.86
CA CYS A 93 6.92 -5.13 -0.54
C CYS A 93 7.66 -6.17 -1.37
N GLY A 94 6.96 -7.21 -1.84
CA GLY A 94 7.45 -8.01 -2.95
C GLY A 94 6.59 -9.20 -3.27
N ASP A 95 7.16 -10.21 -3.94
CA ASP A 95 6.43 -11.44 -4.24
C ASP A 95 6.38 -12.38 -3.02
N HIS A 96 5.96 -13.64 -3.22
CA HIS A 96 5.89 -14.64 -2.14
C HIS A 96 7.23 -14.91 -1.43
N SER A 97 8.37 -14.37 -1.89
CA SER A 97 9.66 -14.50 -1.20
C SER A 97 9.83 -13.58 0.02
N ILE A 98 8.90 -12.64 0.25
CA ILE A 98 9.10 -11.51 1.18
C ILE A 98 8.23 -11.62 2.45
N LEU A 99 7.25 -12.53 2.44
CA LEU A 99 6.33 -12.85 3.55
C LEU A 99 6.56 -14.27 4.09
#